data_AF-A0AA35YUH4-F1
#
_entry.id   AF-A0AA35YUH4-F1
#
_cell.length_a   1.000
_cell.length_b   1.000
_cell.length_c   1.000
_cell.angle_alpha   90.00
_cell.angle_beta   90.00
_cell.angle_gamma   90.00
#
_symmetry.space_group_name_H-M   'P 1'
#
loop_
_entity.id
_entity.type
_entity.pdbx_description
1 polymer ?
#
loop_
_entity_poly.entity_id
_entity_poly.type
_entity_poly.pdbx_seq_one_letter_code
_entity_poly.pdbx_strand_id
1 'polypeptide(L)'
;MVGDVLFPLGFRHIVSYTHTYLAPQTQLLHVITEIARVVGSTGMVVGQFVDLDGSPNTVEFIHEKKYGEMGEFSAVCGGLLAGGDVDEVQRLRRYGKAVGILYQVVDDVLEAKGKGKEKTEKSYVAVYGVDRAVEAAEELEGGG
;
A
#
# COMPACT_ATOMS: atom_id res chain seq x y z
N MET A 1 -1.97 -16.58 -13.12
CA MET A 1 -1.85 -16.38 -14.58
C MET A 1 -1.77 -14.90 -14.99
N VAL A 2 -2.75 -14.04 -14.68
CA VAL A 2 -2.65 -12.59 -15.03
C VAL A 2 -1.59 -11.86 -14.20
N GLY A 3 -1.52 -12.12 -12.89
CA GLY A 3 -0.49 -11.53 -12.01
C GLY A 3 0.94 -11.87 -12.44
N ASP A 4 1.18 -13.13 -12.83
CA ASP A 4 2.48 -13.62 -13.28
C ASP A 4 2.98 -12.91 -14.55
N VAL A 5 2.08 -12.31 -15.32
CA VAL A 5 2.40 -11.48 -16.50
C VAL A 5 2.56 -10.00 -16.12
N LEU A 6 1.71 -9.50 -15.21
CA LEU A 6 1.71 -8.09 -14.83
C LEU A 6 2.96 -7.69 -14.04
N PHE A 7 3.47 -8.53 -13.13
CA PHE A 7 4.68 -8.18 -12.37
C PHE A 7 5.90 -7.98 -13.29
N PRO A 8 6.30 -8.95 -14.15
CA PRO A 8 7.42 -8.74 -15.08
C PRO A 8 7.19 -7.57 -16.04
N LEU A 9 5.94 -7.36 -16.49
CA LEU A 9 5.60 -6.25 -17.35
C LEU A 9 5.80 -4.90 -16.66
N GLY A 10 5.42 -4.78 -15.39
CA GLY A 10 5.63 -3.58 -14.57
C GLY A 10 7.12 -3.24 -14.43
N PHE A 11 7.94 -4.21 -14.04
CA PHE A 11 9.40 -4.04 -13.98
C PHE A 11 9.99 -3.62 -15.33
N ARG A 12 9.57 -4.30 -16.41
CA ARG A 12 10.03 -3.97 -17.76
C ARG A 12 9.64 -2.55 -18.14
N HIS A 13 8.44 -2.10 -17.80
CA HIS A 13 7.97 -0.75 -18.11
C HIS A 13 8.82 0.31 -17.40
N ILE A 14 9.08 0.13 -16.09
CA ILE A 14 9.94 1.02 -15.30
C ILE A 14 11.31 1.15 -15.96
N VAL A 15 11.96 0.03 -16.29
CA VAL A 15 13.30 0.01 -16.89
C VAL A 15 13.31 0.60 -18.30
N SER A 16 12.28 0.33 -19.10
CA SER A 16 12.27 0.69 -20.52
C SER A 16 11.90 2.14 -20.79
N TYR A 17 11.14 2.78 -19.89
CA TYR A 17 10.56 4.11 -20.12
C TYR A 17 11.01 5.19 -19.13
N THR A 18 11.71 4.82 -18.05
CA THR A 18 12.35 5.83 -17.19
C THR A 18 13.67 6.26 -17.79
N HIS A 19 13.73 7.51 -18.23
CA HIS A 19 14.91 8.04 -18.90
C HIS A 19 16.01 8.39 -17.89
N THR A 20 17.27 8.16 -18.27
CA THR A 20 18.44 8.39 -17.40
C THR A 20 18.67 9.86 -17.05
N TYR A 21 18.09 10.80 -17.79
CA TYR A 21 18.11 12.22 -17.42
C TYR A 21 17.14 12.55 -16.28
N LEU A 22 16.13 11.71 -16.02
CA LEU A 22 15.20 11.85 -14.89
C LEU A 22 15.79 11.22 -13.62
N ALA A 23 16.35 10.01 -13.74
CA ALA A 23 16.91 9.28 -12.62
C ALA A 23 18.16 8.49 -13.04
N PRO A 24 19.27 8.56 -12.27
CA PRO A 24 20.43 7.70 -12.47
C PRO A 24 20.05 6.21 -12.40
N GLN A 25 20.81 5.35 -13.09
CA GLN A 25 20.57 3.91 -13.08
C GLN A 25 20.60 3.30 -11.66
N THR A 26 21.43 3.82 -10.77
CA THR A 26 21.48 3.41 -9.36
C THR A 26 20.16 3.65 -8.64
N GLN A 27 19.49 4.76 -8.93
CA GLN A 27 18.19 5.09 -8.37
C GLN A 27 17.08 4.22 -8.95
N LEU A 28 17.15 3.89 -10.25
CA LEU A 28 16.25 2.92 -10.86
C LEU A 28 16.37 1.53 -10.23
N LEU A 29 17.59 1.09 -9.94
CA LEU A 29 17.80 -0.16 -9.22
C LEU A 29 17.19 -0.13 -7.82
N HIS A 30 17.35 0.98 -7.09
CA HIS A 30 16.69 1.15 -5.79
C HIS A 30 15.15 1.05 -5.90
N VAL A 31 14.54 1.70 -6.89
CA VAL A 31 13.08 1.62 -7.14
C VAL A 31 12.65 0.18 -7.42
N ILE A 32 13.39 -0.55 -8.27
CA ILE A 32 13.09 -1.95 -8.62
C ILE A 32 13.24 -2.87 -7.40
N THR A 33 14.26 -2.67 -6.58
CA THR A 33 14.45 -3.44 -5.35
C THR A 33 13.32 -3.17 -4.36
N GLU A 34 12.93 -1.90 -4.19
CA GLU A 34 11.89 -1.53 -3.24
C GLU A 34 10.51 -2.04 -3.68
N ILE A 35 10.14 -1.95 -4.97
CA ILE A 35 8.86 -2.51 -5.44
C ILE A 35 8.84 -4.04 -5.30
N ALA A 36 9.96 -4.72 -5.60
CA ALA A 36 10.06 -6.17 -5.43
C ALA A 36 9.89 -6.61 -3.97
N ARG A 37 10.42 -5.82 -3.01
CA ARG A 37 10.23 -6.05 -1.58
C ARG A 37 8.75 -5.91 -1.18
N VAL A 38 8.11 -4.84 -1.64
CA VAL A 38 6.72 -4.47 -1.29
C VAL A 38 5.71 -5.46 -1.87
N VAL A 39 5.88 -5.88 -3.14
CA VAL A 39 5.00 -6.87 -3.76
C VAL A 39 5.36 -8.31 -3.41
N GLY A 40 6.51 -8.54 -2.78
CA GLY A 40 7.05 -9.85 -2.46
C GLY A 40 6.64 -10.38 -1.09
N SER A 41 7.39 -11.38 -0.63
CA SER A 41 7.14 -12.19 0.57
C SER A 41 7.33 -11.47 1.91
N THR A 42 7.56 -10.16 1.92
CA THR A 42 7.68 -9.37 3.16
C THR A 42 6.64 -8.26 3.29
N GLY A 43 5.88 -8.01 2.22
CA GLY A 43 4.85 -6.98 2.13
C GLY A 43 3.49 -7.57 1.75
N MET A 44 2.99 -7.20 0.57
CA MET A 44 1.64 -7.48 0.11
C MET A 44 1.27 -8.97 0.12
N VAL A 45 2.18 -9.86 -0.27
CA VAL A 45 1.92 -11.32 -0.28
C VAL A 45 1.72 -11.86 1.14
N VAL A 46 2.43 -11.32 2.14
CA VAL A 46 2.23 -11.72 3.55
C VAL A 46 0.86 -11.27 4.02
N GLY A 47 0.48 -10.02 3.74
CA GLY A 47 -0.83 -9.49 4.09
C GLY A 47 -1.95 -10.35 3.47
N GLN A 48 -1.82 -10.71 2.19
CA GLN A 48 -2.77 -11.60 1.51
C GLN A 48 -2.78 -13.02 2.08
N PHE A 49 -1.62 -13.60 2.36
CA PHE A 49 -1.52 -14.95 2.92
C PHE A 49 -2.19 -15.01 4.29
N VAL A 50 -1.89 -14.06 5.18
CA VAL A 50 -2.48 -13.98 6.52
C VAL A 50 -3.99 -13.75 6.47
N ASP A 51 -4.45 -12.91 5.54
CA ASP A 51 -5.88 -12.67 5.28
C ASP A 51 -6.61 -13.95 4.87
N LEU A 52 -6.00 -14.78 4.01
CA LEU A 52 -6.57 -16.05 3.55
C LEU A 52 -6.47 -17.19 4.57
N ASP A 53 -5.33 -17.30 5.26
CA ASP A 53 -5.01 -18.41 6.17
C ASP A 53 -5.81 -18.35 7.48
N GLY A 54 -6.34 -17.18 7.84
CA GLY A 54 -7.10 -17.06 9.10
C GLY A 54 -6.24 -17.07 10.36
N SER A 55 -4.91 -16.94 10.18
CA SER A 55 -3.97 -16.73 11.27
C SER A 55 -4.43 -15.56 12.18
N PRO A 56 -4.26 -15.67 13.51
CA PRO A 56 -4.68 -14.66 14.47
C PRO A 56 -3.78 -13.42 14.39
N ASN A 57 -4.01 -12.58 13.39
CA ASN A 57 -3.37 -11.29 13.21
C ASN A 57 -4.43 -10.19 13.25
N THR A 58 -4.01 -8.98 13.59
CA THR A 58 -4.91 -7.84 13.65
C THR A 58 -5.24 -7.34 12.24
N VAL A 59 -6.43 -6.76 12.08
CA VAL A 59 -6.84 -6.16 10.80
C VAL A 59 -5.91 -5.00 10.42
N GLU A 60 -5.32 -4.30 11.40
CA GLU A 60 -4.29 -3.30 11.18
C GLU A 60 -3.05 -3.88 10.52
N PHE A 61 -2.57 -5.04 10.97
CA PHE A 61 -1.41 -5.69 10.37
C PHE A 61 -1.68 -6.07 8.92
N ILE A 62 -2.87 -6.62 8.65
CA ILE A 62 -3.31 -6.94 7.28
C ILE A 62 -3.36 -5.67 6.44
N HIS A 63 -3.98 -4.60 6.95
CA HIS A 63 -4.14 -3.35 6.23
C HIS A 63 -2.80 -2.68 5.93
N GLU A 64 -1.90 -2.66 6.91
CA GLU A 64 -0.53 -2.17 6.77
C GLU A 64 0.21 -2.92 5.65
N LYS A 65 0.18 -4.25 5.66
CA LYS A 65 0.92 -5.06 4.68
C LYS A 65 0.29 -5.03 3.29
N LYS A 66 -1.03 -5.07 3.20
CA LYS A 66 -1.77 -5.20 1.93
C LYS A 66 -1.96 -3.86 1.22
N TYR A 67 -2.12 -2.77 1.97
CA TYR A 67 -2.43 -1.45 1.42
C TYR A 67 -1.42 -0.38 1.83
N GLY A 68 -1.00 -0.36 3.09
CA GLY A 68 -0.05 0.62 3.62
C GLY A 68 1.30 0.59 2.90
N GLU A 69 1.96 -0.57 2.82
CA GLU A 69 3.27 -0.68 2.17
C GLU A 69 3.25 -0.35 0.67
N MET A 70 2.14 -0.61 -0.02
CA MET A 70 1.97 -0.24 -1.43
C MET A 70 1.79 1.27 -1.59
N GLY A 71 0.97 1.91 -0.74
CA GLY A 71 0.81 3.35 -0.72
C GLY A 71 2.13 4.08 -0.39
N GLU A 72 2.84 3.56 0.60
CA GLU A 72 4.19 3.98 0.99
C GLU A 72 5.16 3.94 -0.19
N PHE A 73 5.24 2.79 -0.87
CA PHE A 73 6.10 2.62 -2.03
C PHE A 73 5.75 3.59 -3.16
N SER A 74 4.45 3.76 -3.46
CA SER A 74 3.99 4.68 -4.51
C SER A 74 4.49 6.11 -4.26
N ALA A 75 4.34 6.61 -3.03
CA ALA A 75 4.80 7.94 -2.65
C ALA A 75 6.33 8.06 -2.65
N VAL A 76 7.04 7.10 -2.06
CA VAL A 76 8.51 7.07 -1.98
C VAL A 76 9.13 6.98 -3.38
N CYS A 77 8.57 6.17 -4.27
CA CYS A 77 9.03 6.02 -5.65
C CYS A 77 9.00 7.36 -6.38
N GLY A 78 7.89 8.11 -6.28
CA GLY A 78 7.78 9.45 -6.84
C GLY A 78 8.81 10.42 -6.26
N GLY A 79 8.98 10.43 -4.94
CA GLY A 79 9.95 11.29 -4.26
C GLY A 79 11.39 11.01 -4.67
N LEU A 80 11.78 9.74 -4.74
CA LEU A 80 13.09 9.34 -5.22
C LEU A 80 13.30 9.79 -6.66
N LEU A 81 12.39 9.46 -7.58
CA LEU A 81 12.52 9.83 -8.99
C LEU A 81 12.51 11.35 -9.23
N ALA A 82 11.93 12.13 -8.32
CA ALA A 82 11.98 13.60 -8.34
C ALA A 82 13.28 14.20 -7.76
N GLY A 83 14.19 13.38 -7.23
CA GLY A 83 15.43 13.82 -6.59
C GLY A 83 15.26 14.32 -5.16
N GLY A 84 14.19 13.90 -4.47
CA GLY A 84 13.92 14.32 -3.10
C GLY A 84 14.98 13.84 -2.10
N ASP A 85 15.20 14.65 -1.07
CA ASP A 85 16.14 14.34 -0.01
C ASP A 85 15.62 13.27 0.97
N VAL A 86 16.47 12.89 1.93
CA VAL A 86 16.12 11.86 2.92
C VAL A 86 14.90 12.25 3.75
N ASP A 87 14.78 13.51 4.15
CA ASP A 87 13.69 13.97 5.00
C ASP A 87 12.37 14.04 4.21
N GLU A 88 12.42 14.49 2.97
CA GLU A 88 11.31 14.45 2.02
C GLU A 88 10.81 13.04 1.78
N VAL A 89 11.72 12.11 1.51
CA VAL A 89 11.38 10.69 1.30
C VAL A 89 10.78 10.08 2.57
N GLN A 90 11.27 10.44 3.77
CA GLN A 90 10.69 9.96 5.02
C GLN A 90 9.30 10.55 5.32
N ARG A 91 9.02 11.79 4.88
CA ARG A 91 7.67 12.35 4.95
C ARG A 91 6.73 11.63 3.98
N LEU A 92 7.17 11.43 2.73
CA LEU A 92 6.42 10.67 1.72
C LEU A 92 6.15 9.22 2.17
N ARG A 93 7.08 8.60 2.89
CA ARG A 93 6.90 7.26 3.45
C ARG A 93 5.72 7.21 4.42
N ARG A 94 5.69 8.14 5.39
CA ARG A 94 4.61 8.25 6.38
C ARG A 94 3.28 8.58 5.72
N TYR A 95 3.28 9.58 4.84
CA TYR A 95 2.10 9.99 4.08
C TYR A 95 1.53 8.84 3.24
N GLY A 96 2.35 8.21 2.40
CA GLY A 96 1.89 7.14 1.51
C GLY A 96 1.33 5.95 2.27
N LYS A 97 1.95 5.59 3.39
CA LYS A 97 1.46 4.52 4.27
C LYS A 97 0.08 4.87 4.86
N ALA A 98 -0.06 6.08 5.40
CA ALA A 98 -1.32 6.54 5.98
C ALA A 98 -2.44 6.57 4.93
N VAL A 99 -2.18 7.13 3.73
CA VAL A 99 -3.13 7.19 2.63
C VAL A 99 -3.55 5.79 2.15
N GLY A 100 -2.61 4.85 2.05
CA GLY A 100 -2.91 3.48 1.66
C GLY A 100 -3.88 2.79 2.63
N ILE A 101 -3.65 2.94 3.94
CA ILE A 101 -4.52 2.38 4.98
C ILE A 101 -5.87 3.10 5.00
N LEU A 102 -5.86 4.44 4.94
CA LEU A 102 -7.06 5.27 4.94
C LEU A 102 -8.02 4.86 3.83
N TYR A 103 -7.50 4.66 2.61
CA TYR A 103 -8.32 4.28 1.46
C TYR A 103 -9.08 2.96 1.72
N GLN A 104 -8.43 1.98 2.34
CA GLN A 104 -9.10 0.72 2.69
C GLN A 104 -10.13 0.89 3.82
N VAL A 105 -9.80 1.66 4.86
CA VAL A 105 -10.75 1.90 5.97
C VAL A 105 -12.00 2.62 5.47
N VAL A 106 -11.84 3.61 4.58
CA VAL A 106 -12.97 4.29 3.94
C VAL A 106 -13.78 3.33 3.07
N ASP A 107 -13.14 2.45 2.30
CA ASP A 107 -13.84 1.45 1.49
C ASP A 107 -14.66 0.49 2.36
N ASP A 108 -14.12 0.00 3.48
CA ASP A 108 -14.83 -0.82 4.45
C ASP A 108 -16.08 -0.11 5.00
N VAL A 109 -15.96 1.19 5.35
CA VAL A 109 -17.07 2.03 5.82
C VAL A 109 -18.13 2.19 4.73
N LEU A 110 -17.73 2.42 3.48
CA LEU A 110 -18.64 2.57 2.35
C LEU A 110 -19.37 1.25 2.02
N GLU A 111 -18.68 0.12 2.12
CA GLU A 111 -19.27 -1.21 1.95
C GLU A 111 -20.32 -1.48 3.03
N ALA A 112 -20.01 -1.19 4.30
CA ALA A 112 -20.96 -1.34 5.40
C ALA A 112 -22.19 -0.44 5.30
N LYS A 113 -22.05 0.76 4.71
CA LYS A 113 -23.13 1.76 4.62
C LYS A 113 -24.07 1.60 3.41
N GLY A 114 -23.72 0.87 2.35
CA GLY A 114 -24.65 0.79 1.22
C GLY A 114 -24.18 0.23 -0.12
N LYS A 115 -23.05 -0.47 -0.22
CA LYS A 115 -22.70 -1.17 -1.46
C LYS A 115 -22.92 -2.66 -1.23
N GLY A 116 -23.97 -3.25 -1.81
CA GLY A 116 -24.39 -4.65 -1.67
C GLY A 116 -23.41 -5.70 -2.19
N LYS A 117 -22.13 -5.60 -1.82
CA LYS A 117 -21.12 -6.66 -1.89
C LYS A 117 -21.20 -7.52 -0.64
N GLU A 118 -20.74 -8.76 -0.75
CA GLU A 118 -20.61 -9.66 0.41
C GLU A 118 -19.77 -8.99 1.50
N LYS A 119 -20.31 -8.96 2.72
CA LYS A 119 -19.58 -8.49 3.91
C LYS A 119 -18.35 -9.37 4.09
N THR A 120 -17.17 -8.76 4.02
CA THR A 120 -15.93 -9.44 4.38
C THR A 120 -15.86 -9.54 5.91
N GLU A 121 -15.78 -10.75 6.44
CA GLU A 121 -15.73 -11.03 7.90
C GLU A 121 -14.49 -10.42 8.59
N LYS A 122 -13.51 -9.94 7.82
CA LYS A 122 -12.23 -9.38 8.29
C LYS A 122 -12.01 -7.92 7.86
N SER A 123 -13.07 -7.15 7.69
CA SER A 123 -12.97 -5.69 7.50
C SER A 123 -12.77 -4.97 8.82
N TYR A 124 -12.22 -3.75 8.78
CA TYR A 124 -12.05 -2.90 9.96
C TYR A 124 -13.39 -2.64 10.66
N VAL A 125 -14.45 -2.46 9.87
CA VAL A 125 -15.83 -2.32 10.36
C VAL A 125 -16.35 -3.59 11.01
N ALA A 126 -16.02 -4.79 10.48
CA ALA A 126 -16.45 -6.05 11.09
C ALA A 126 -15.80 -6.26 12.47
N VAL A 127 -14.55 -5.83 12.66
CA VAL A 127 -13.81 -5.99 13.92
C VAL A 127 -14.17 -4.92 14.95
N TYR A 128 -14.25 -3.64 14.54
CA TYR A 128 -14.37 -2.51 15.47
C TYR A 128 -15.70 -1.75 15.39
N GLY A 129 -16.54 -2.06 14.41
CA GLY A 129 -17.78 -1.32 14.15
C GLY A 129 -17.56 -0.06 13.29
N VAL A 130 -18.67 0.46 12.75
CA VAL A 130 -18.65 1.60 11.81
C VAL A 130 -18.12 2.86 12.46
N ASP A 131 -18.51 3.15 13.70
CA ASP A 131 -18.13 4.41 14.37
C ASP A 131 -16.61 4.48 14.57
N ARG A 132 -15.99 3.41 15.08
CA ARG A 132 -14.54 3.37 15.26
C ARG A 132 -13.78 3.38 13.93
N ALA A 133 -14.33 2.78 12.87
CA ALA A 133 -13.74 2.85 11.54
C ALA A 133 -13.74 4.27 10.97
N VAL A 134 -14.79 5.06 11.24
CA VAL A 134 -14.85 6.48 10.86
C VAL A 134 -13.81 7.28 11.65
N GLU A 135 -13.72 7.09 12.97
CA GLU A 135 -12.69 7.77 13.78
C GLU A 135 -11.27 7.45 13.32
N ALA A 136 -10.99 6.18 13.01
CA ALA A 136 -9.68 5.76 12.50
C ALA A 136 -9.35 6.43 11.15
N ALA A 137 -10.35 6.63 10.28
CA ALA A 137 -10.16 7.37 9.04
C ALA A 137 -9.81 8.85 9.31
N GLU A 138 -10.50 9.50 10.24
CA GLU A 138 -10.21 10.89 10.63
C GLU A 138 -8.80 11.05 11.24
N GLU A 139 -8.39 10.10 12.08
CA GLU A 139 -7.03 10.04 12.66
C GLU A 139 -5.95 9.93 11.56
N LEU A 140 -6.20 9.11 10.54
CA LEU A 140 -5.29 8.92 9.40
C LEU A 140 -5.25 10.13 8.45
N GLU A 141 -6.36 10.85 8.31
CA GLU A 141 -6.41 12.11 7.55
C GLU A 141 -5.64 13.24 8.24
N GLY A 142 -5.72 13.32 9.57
CA GLY A 142 -5.06 14.37 10.36
C GLY A 142 -3.57 14.16 10.64
N GLY A 143 -3.04 12.96 10.39
CA GLY A 143 -1.66 12.56 10.71
C GLY A 143 -0.65 12.61 9.56
N GLY A 144 -1.06 13.04 8.36
CA GLY A 144 -0.26 13.08 7.12
C GLY A 144 0.73 14.23 7.02
#